data_AF-A0A931ZRU2-F1
#
_entry.id   AF-A0A931ZRU2-F1
#
_cell.length_a   1.000
_cell.length_b   1.000
_cell.length_c   1.000
_cell.angle_alpha   90.00
_cell.angle_beta   90.00
_cell.angle_gamma   90.00
#
_symmetry.space_group_name_H-M   'P 1'
#
loop_
_entity.id
_entity.type
_entity.pdbx_description
1 polymer ?
#
loop_
_entity_poly.entity_id
_entity_poly.type
_entity_poly.pdbx_seq_one_letter_code
_entity_poly.pdbx_strand_id
1 'polypeptide(L)' 'MKRVDRLWFKLISEILVNLSAGWIGLTLTVPFAENKDALVKFGLLTGNITLAIVSLMGAFRLRKKGSKYD' A
#
# COMPACT_ATOMS: atom_id res chain seq x y z
N MET A 1 -17.49 17.97 -8.25
CA MET A 1 -17.36 17.19 -7.00
C MET A 1 -17.54 18.13 -5.83
N LYS A 2 -18.31 17.74 -4.81
CA LYS A 2 -18.45 18.54 -3.59
C LYS A 2 -17.09 18.54 -2.86
N ARG A 3 -16.75 19.60 -2.10
CA ARG A 3 -15.51 19.66 -1.28
C ARG A 3 -15.29 18.37 -0.46
N VAL A 4 -16.39 17.79 0.00
CA VAL A 4 -16.45 16.53 0.75
C VAL A 4 -15.82 15.37 -0.03
N ASP A 5 -16.14 15.20 -1.31
CA ASP A 5 -15.58 14.12 -2.14
C ASP A 5 -14.06 14.23 -2.25
N ARG A 6 -13.55 15.46 -2.46
CA ARG A 6 -12.11 15.75 -2.56
C ARG A 6 -11.37 15.42 -1.26
N LEU A 7 -12.00 15.68 -0.12
CA LEU A 7 -11.47 15.39 1.22
C LEU A 7 -11.39 13.87 1.46
N TRP A 8 -12.42 13.12 1.06
CA TRP A 8 -12.42 11.66 1.11
C TRP A 8 -11.36 11.02 0.20
N PHE A 9 -11.19 11.50 -1.04
CA PHE A 9 -10.13 10.99 -1.93
C PHE A 9 -8.73 11.20 -1.33
N LYS A 10 -8.51 12.32 -0.64
CA LYS A 10 -7.24 12.62 0.01
C LYS A 10 -7.00 11.70 1.22
N LEU A 11 -8.00 11.53 2.09
CA LEU A 11 -7.94 10.62 3.23
C LEU A 11 -7.66 9.17 2.80
N ILE A 12 -8.40 8.65 1.82
CA ILE A 12 -8.21 7.27 1.33
C ILE A 12 -6.82 7.11 0.71
N SER A 13 -6.33 8.12 0.00
CA SER A 13 -4.96 8.09 -0.53
C SER A 13 -3.91 8.03 0.57
N GLU A 14 -4.05 8.82 1.64
CA GLU A 14 -3.12 8.80 2.77
C GLU A 14 -3.15 7.47 3.52
N ILE A 15 -4.34 6.88 3.72
CA ILE A 15 -4.49 5.53 4.30
C ILE A 15 -3.77 4.50 3.44
N LEU A 16 -3.92 4.54 2.11
CA LEU A 16 -3.26 3.59 1.21
C LEU A 16 -1.74 3.74 1.18
N VAL A 17 -1.22 4.97 1.31
CA VAL A 17 0.22 5.20 1.47
C VAL A 17 0.72 4.61 2.78
N ASN A 18 -0.01 4.83 3.88
CA ASN A 18 0.37 4.32 5.20
C ASN A 18 0.28 2.78 5.24
N LEU A 19 -0.73 2.21 4.59
CA LEU A 19 -0.89 0.77 4.41
C LEU A 19 0.27 0.19 3.60
N SER A 20 0.72 0.87 2.53
CA SER A 20 1.90 0.47 1.75
C SER A 20 3.16 0.43 2.61
N ALA A 21 3.39 1.45 3.45
CA ALA A 21 4.49 1.47 4.40
C ALA A 21 4.44 0.29 5.39
N GLY A 22 3.23 -0.08 5.86
CA GLY A 22 3.01 -1.25 6.70
C GLY A 22 3.43 -2.57 6.02
N TRP A 23 3.07 -2.76 4.76
CA TRP A 23 3.49 -3.94 3.98
C TRP A 23 5.01 -3.99 3.75
N ILE A 24 5.65 -2.84 3.50
CA ILE A 24 7.11 -2.75 3.40
C ILE A 24 7.75 -3.11 4.75
N GLY A 25 7.24 -2.57 5.85
CA GLY A 25 7.70 -2.91 7.21
C GLY A 25 7.61 -4.41 7.48
N LEU A 26 6.49 -5.05 7.14
CA LEU A 26 6.33 -6.50 7.25
C LEU A 26 7.37 -7.26 6.41
N THR A 27 7.65 -6.80 5.19
CA THR A 27 8.67 -7.40 4.31
C THR A 27 10.04 -7.45 4.98
N LEU A 28 10.44 -6.39 5.68
CA LEU A 28 11.72 -6.32 6.39
C LEU A 28 11.80 -7.33 7.55
N THR A 29 10.66 -7.72 8.13
CA THR A 29 10.62 -8.70 9.23
C THR A 29 10.62 -10.16 8.76
N VAL A 30 10.22 -10.45 7.52
CA VAL A 30 10.16 -11.82 6.97
C VAL A 30 11.48 -12.60 7.07
N PRO A 31 12.68 -12.04 6.76
CA PRO A 31 13.93 -12.80 6.84
C PRO A 31 14.28 -13.22 8.28
N PHE A 32 13.81 -12.49 9.29
CA PHE A 32 14.04 -12.80 10.71
C PHE A 32 13.09 -13.86 11.28
N ALA A 33 12.11 -14.35 10.51
CA ALA A 33 11.24 -15.43 10.95
C ALA A 33 12.00 -16.77 10.90
N GLU A 34 12.56 -17.22 12.03
CA GLU A 34 13.37 -18.45 12.11
C GLU A 34 12.60 -19.73 11.72
N ASN A 35 11.28 -19.78 11.99
CA ASN A 35 10.48 -21.01 11.90
C ASN A 35 9.72 -21.23 10.59
N LYS A 36 10.11 -20.60 9.47
CA LYS A 36 9.37 -20.73 8.18
C LYS A 36 10.23 -21.29 7.06
N ASP A 37 9.63 -22.20 6.27
CA ASP A 37 10.23 -22.74 5.04
C ASP A 37 10.60 -21.64 4.04
N ALA A 38 11.64 -21.91 3.24
CA ALA A 38 12.14 -20.96 2.23
C ALA A 38 11.07 -20.52 1.23
N LEU A 39 10.19 -21.45 0.79
CA LEU A 39 9.07 -21.15 -0.11
C LEU A 39 8.03 -20.23 0.54
N VAL A 40 7.75 -20.44 1.84
CA VAL A 40 6.81 -19.60 2.59
C VAL A 40 7.39 -18.20 2.79
N LYS A 41 8.69 -18.10 3.11
CA LYS A 41 9.39 -16.81 3.19
C LYS A 41 9.36 -16.06 1.86
N PHE A 42 9.63 -16.76 0.76
CA PHE A 42 9.57 -16.19 -0.59
C PHE A 42 8.16 -15.70 -0.95
N GLY A 43 7.13 -16.51 -0.66
CA GLY A 43 5.74 -16.13 -0.86
C GLY A 43 5.33 -14.91 -0.03
N LEU A 44 5.75 -14.84 1.23
CA LEU A 44 5.51 -13.69 2.11
C LEU A 44 6.22 -12.43 1.61
N LEU A 45 7.48 -12.54 1.18
CA LEU A 45 8.23 -11.41 0.62
C LEU A 45 7.54 -10.86 -0.62
N THR A 46 7.24 -11.75 -1.57
CA THR A 46 6.62 -11.38 -2.85
C THR A 46 5.22 -10.82 -2.65
N GLY A 47 4.43 -11.45 -1.76
CA GLY A 47 3.09 -10.99 -1.40
C GLY A 47 3.09 -9.61 -0.76
N ASN A 48 3.95 -9.38 0.23
CA ASN A 48 4.04 -8.08 0.91
C ASN A 48 4.49 -6.98 -0.05
N ILE A 49 5.49 -7.22 -0.90
CA ILE A 49 5.94 -6.26 -1.91
C ILE A 49 4.81 -5.97 -2.91
N THR A 50 4.09 -6.99 -3.38
CA THR A 50 2.98 -6.83 -4.31
C THR A 50 1.86 -5.98 -3.70
N LEU A 51 1.47 -6.27 -2.45
CA LEU A 51 0.45 -5.50 -1.74
C LEU A 51 0.88 -4.06 -1.46
N ALA A 52 2.17 -3.83 -1.19
CA ALA A 52 2.73 -2.50 -1.05
C ALA A 52 2.59 -1.70 -2.36
N ILE A 53 2.96 -2.29 -3.50
CA ILE A 53 2.88 -1.67 -4.82
C ILE A 53 1.42 -1.39 -5.20
N VAL A 54 0.51 -2.35 -5.03
CA VAL A 54 -0.91 -2.19 -5.34
C VAL A 54 -1.53 -1.07 -4.50
N SER A 55 -1.20 -1.02 -3.20
CA SER A 55 -1.66 0.04 -2.31
C SER A 55 -1.15 1.42 -2.76
N LEU A 56 0.12 1.51 -3.16
CA LEU A 56 0.73 2.74 -3.67
C LEU A 56 0.09 3.18 -5.01
N MET A 57 -0.12 2.24 -5.94
CA MET A 57 -0.81 2.50 -7.20
C MET A 57 -2.25 3.00 -6.98
N GLY A 58 -2.97 2.40 -6.03
CA GLY A 58 -4.29 2.85 -5.61
C GLY A 58 -4.27 4.30 -5.12
N ALA A 59 -3.32 4.63 -4.22
CA ALA A 59 -3.14 5.98 -3.71
C ALA A 59 -2.86 6.99 -4.83
N PHE A 60 -1.96 6.65 -5.77
CA PHE A 60 -1.62 7.51 -6.91
C PHE A 60 -2.81 7.72 -7.85
N ARG A 61 -3.57 6.67 -8.15
CA ARG A 61 -4.77 6.78 -9.00
C ARG A 61 -5.84 7.65 -8.36
N LEU A 62 -6.04 7.56 -7.04
CA LEU A 62 -6.99 8.40 -6.31
C LEU A 62 -6.54 9.87 -6.30
N ARG A 63 -5.24 10.15 -6.09
CA ARG A 63 -4.69 11.51 -6.21
C ARG A 63 -4.85 12.08 -7.62
N LYS A 64 -4.56 11.28 -8.66
CA LYS A 64 -4.75 11.70 -10.06
C LYS A 64 -6.21 12.00 -10.37
N LYS A 65 -7.15 11.19 -9.89
CA LYS A 65 -8.59 11.45 -10.03
C LYS A 65 -9.04 12.69 -9.26
N GLY A 66 -8.51 12.93 -8.06
CA GLY A 66 -8.80 14.14 -7.29
C GLY A 66 -8.23 15.43 -7.90
N SER A 67 -7.07 15.34 -8.56
CA SER A 67 -6.37 16.46 -9.19
C SER A 67 -6.88 16.83 -10.59
N LYS A 68 -7.52 15.91 -11.33
CA LYS A 68 -8.04 16.15 -12.68
C LYS A 68 -9.25 17.11 -12.75
N TYR A 69 -9.63 17.69 -11.61
CA TYR A 69 -10.77 18.59 -11.45
C TYR A 69 -10.38 19.84 -10.63
N ASP A 70 -9.09 20.16 -10.56
CA ASP A 70 -8.57 21.52 -10.35
C ASP A 70 -8.35 22.18 -11.72
#